data_AF-A0A7C5LE65-F1
#
_entry.id   AF-A0A7C5LE65-F1
#
_cell.length_a   1.000
_cell.length_b   1.000
_cell.length_c   1.000
_cell.angle_alpha   90.00
_cell.angle_beta   90.00
_cell.angle_gamma   90.00
#
_symmetry.space_group_name_H-M   'P 1'
#
loop_
_entity.id
_entity.type
_entity.pdbx_description
1 polymer ?
#
loop_
_entity_poly.entity_id
_entity_poly.type
_entity_poly.pdbx_seq_one_letter_code
_entity_poly.pdbx_strand_id
1 'polypeptide(L)' 'MGKIEYFDYKKVAKEMNVPRYILKKIEREVQKEFLNDKMMYELHVLRAIRSKYWQKDYRLR' A
#
# COMPACT_ATOMS: atom_id res chain seq x y z
N MET A 1 13.79 -21.10 1.01
CA MET A 1 13.60 -20.04 0.00
C MET A 1 13.31 -18.72 0.69
N GLY A 2 14.06 -17.66 0.37
CA GLY A 2 13.71 -16.30 0.83
C GLY A 2 12.36 -15.87 0.25
N LYS A 3 11.56 -15.15 1.03
CA LYS A 3 10.31 -14.56 0.53
C LYS A 3 10.69 -13.49 -0.50
N ILE A 4 10.51 -13.75 -1.79
CA ILE A 4 10.76 -12.77 -2.85
C ILE A 4 9.86 -11.55 -2.58
N GLU A 5 10.45 -10.38 -2.36
CA GLU A 5 9.77 -9.08 -2.33
C GLU A 5 10.12 -8.35 -3.63
N TYR A 6 9.11 -7.88 -4.34
CA TYR A 6 9.24 -7.21 -5.64
C TYR A 6 9.29 -5.69 -5.47
N PHE A 7 8.48 -5.13 -4.57
CA PHE A 7 8.41 -3.69 -4.33
C PHE A 7 8.37 -3.34 -2.85
N ASP A 8 9.29 -2.48 -2.42
CA ASP A 8 9.30 -1.93 -1.05
C ASP A 8 8.33 -0.73 -0.92
N TYR A 9 7.03 -1.04 -0.97
CA TYR A 9 5.99 -0.03 -0.77
C TYR A 9 5.99 0.56 0.65
N LYS A 10 6.57 -0.15 1.64
CA LYS A 10 6.66 0.31 3.03
C LYS A 10 7.63 1.47 3.17
N LYS A 11 8.79 1.39 2.50
CA LYS A 11 9.73 2.52 2.41
C LYS A 11 9.07 3.74 1.78
N VAL A 12 8.37 3.57 0.66
CA VAL A 12 7.66 4.68 -0.01
C VAL A 12 6.55 5.26 0.88
N ALA A 13 5.79 4.42 1.58
CA ALA A 13 4.78 4.88 2.54
C ALA A 13 5.40 5.74 3.65
N LYS A 14 6.58 5.34 4.16
CA LYS A 14 7.33 6.10 5.17
C LYS A 14 7.82 7.44 4.61
N GLU A 15 8.43 7.44 3.43
CA GLU A 15 8.93 8.66 2.75
C GLU A 15 7.80 9.65 2.45
N MET A 16 6.60 9.16 2.14
CA MET A 16 5.43 9.98 1.86
C MET A 16 4.60 10.34 3.10
N ASN A 17 5.07 9.97 4.30
CA ASN A 17 4.36 10.18 5.56
C ASN A 17 2.91 9.67 5.53
N VAL A 18 2.67 8.51 4.91
CA VAL A 18 1.35 7.88 4.89
C VAL A 18 1.00 7.45 6.32
N PRO A 19 -0.14 7.89 6.89
CA PRO A 19 -0.55 7.44 8.22
C PRO A 19 -0.71 5.92 8.27
N ARG A 20 -0.25 5.29 9.35
CA ARG A 20 -0.26 3.82 9.50
C ARG A 20 -1.65 3.20 9.30
N TYR A 21 -2.71 3.90 9.72
CA TYR A 21 -4.08 3.41 9.57
C TYR A 21 -4.56 3.45 8.10
N ILE A 22 -4.12 4.44 7.33
CA ILE A 22 -4.37 4.53 5.88
C ILE A 22 -3.64 3.40 5.16
N LEU A 23 -2.36 3.19 5.47
CA LEU A 23 -1.58 2.10 4.88
C LEU A 23 -2.27 0.75 5.12
N LYS A 24 -2.68 0.46 6.36
CA LYS A 24 -3.43 -0.76 6.69
C LYS A 24 -4.75 -0.89 5.95
N LYS A 25 -5.45 0.22 5.69
CA LYS A 25 -6.70 0.22 4.90
C LYS A 25 -6.41 -0.19 3.46
N ILE A 26 -5.41 0.44 2.83
CA ILE A 26 -4.97 0.12 1.46
C ILE A 26 -4.52 -1.34 1.36
N GLU A 27 -3.66 -1.80 2.27
CA GLU A 27 -3.18 -3.20 2.31
C GLU A 27 -4.37 -4.19 2.36
N ARG A 28 -5.36 -3.94 3.22
CA ARG A 28 -6.55 -4.80 3.34
C ARG A 28 -7.42 -4.81 2.10
N GLU A 29 -7.56 -3.68 1.41
CA GLU A 29 -8.35 -3.58 0.18
C GLU A 29 -7.66 -4.34 -0.95
N VAL A 30 -6.38 -4.08 -1.17
CA VAL A 30 -5.59 -4.73 -2.23
C VAL A 30 -5.41 -6.23 -1.96
N GLN A 31 -5.26 -6.65 -0.70
CA GLN A 31 -5.13 -8.08 -0.34
C GLN A 31 -6.38 -8.90 -0.70
N LYS A 32 -7.58 -8.28 -0.73
CA LYS A 32 -8.81 -8.96 -1.15
C LYS A 32 -8.83 -9.24 -2.66
N GLU A 33 -8.18 -8.39 -3.45
CA GLU A 33 -8.10 -8.52 -4.90
C GLU A 33 -6.98 -9.50 -5.33
N PHE A 34 -5.85 -9.49 -4.62
CA PHE A 34 -4.65 -10.25 -4.99
C PHE A 34 -4.21 -11.21 -3.88
N LEU A 35 -5.09 -12.14 -3.48
CA LEU A 35 -4.87 -13.06 -2.36
C LEU A 35 -3.56 -13.88 -2.48
N ASN A 36 -3.26 -14.37 -3.68
CA ASN A 36 -2.14 -15.28 -3.94
C ASN A 36 -1.09 -14.71 -4.91
N ASP A 37 -1.26 -13.46 -5.36
CA ASP A 37 -0.32 -12.79 -6.26
C ASP A 37 0.43 -11.69 -5.51
N LYS A 38 1.59 -12.06 -4.96
CA LYS A 38 2.41 -11.15 -4.16
C LYS A 38 2.91 -9.95 -4.96
N MET A 39 3.30 -10.15 -6.22
CA MET A 39 3.82 -9.07 -7.05
C MET A 39 2.72 -8.05 -7.34
N MET A 40 1.53 -8.50 -7.73
CA MET A 40 0.39 -7.62 -8.00
C MET A 40 -0.10 -6.91 -6.74
N TYR A 41 -0.14 -7.60 -5.60
CA TYR A 41 -0.41 -6.97 -4.31
C TYR A 41 0.56 -5.82 -4.03
N GLU A 42 1.87 -6.07 -4.09
CA GLU A 42 2.89 -5.07 -3.77
C GLU A 42 2.87 -3.89 -4.75
N LEU A 43 2.67 -4.17 -6.04
CA LEU A 43 2.54 -3.13 -7.08
C LEU A 43 1.32 -2.24 -6.85
N HIS A 44 0.15 -2.83 -6.57
CA HIS A 44 -1.08 -2.06 -6.38
C HIS A 44 -1.07 -1.25 -5.09
N VAL A 45 -0.50 -1.78 -4.00
CA VAL A 45 -0.27 -0.99 -2.77
C VAL A 45 0.65 0.20 -3.06
N LEU A 46 1.76 -0.02 -3.77
CA LEU A 46 2.69 1.05 -4.16
C LEU A 46 1.99 2.13 -5.00
N ARG A 47 1.18 1.74 -5.99
CA ARG A 47 0.43 2.68 -6.84
C ARG A 47 -0.59 3.46 -6.03
N ALA A 48 -1.32 2.81 -5.13
CA ALA A 48 -2.29 3.47 -4.26
C ALA A 48 -1.62 4.52 -3.36
N ILE A 49 -0.48 4.20 -2.75
CA ILE A 49 0.32 5.15 -1.95
C ILE A 49 0.73 6.37 -2.80
N ARG A 50 1.33 6.14 -3.98
CA ARG A 50 1.87 7.21 -4.83
C ARG A 50 0.80 8.12 -5.43
N SER A 51 -0.41 7.60 -5.63
CA SER A 51 -1.53 8.35 -6.19
C SER A 51 -2.07 9.47 -5.30
N LYS A 52 -1.75 9.46 -3.99
CA LYS A 52 -2.21 10.44 -2.98
C LYS A 52 -3.74 10.55 -2.80
N TYR A 53 -4.56 9.69 -3.41
CA TYR A 53 -6.03 9.71 -3.22
C TYR A 53 -6.43 9.60 -1.74
N TRP A 54 -5.66 8.84 -0.97
CA TRP A 54 -5.84 8.66 0.47
C TRP A 54 -5.72 9.95 1.30
N GLN A 55 -5.15 11.03 0.75
CA GLN A 55 -5.08 12.32 1.45
C GLN A 55 -6.46 12.97 1.60
N LYS A 56 -7.41 12.66 0.71
CA LYS A 56 -8.80 13.14 0.84
C LYS A 56 -9.45 12.56 2.09
N ASP A 57 -9.29 11.25 2.31
CA ASP A 57 -9.77 10.55 3.51
C ASP A 57 -9.07 11.04 4.80
N TYR A 58 -7.82 11.49 4.70
CA TYR A 58 -7.06 12.03 5.84
C TYR A 58 -7.54 13.42 6.27
N ARG A 59 -7.81 14.33 5.32
CA ARG A 59 -8.22 15.72 5.61
C ARG A 59 -9.63 15.87 6.18
N LEU A 60 -10.42 14.79 6.17
CA LEU A 60 -11.80 14.75 6.67
C LEU A 60 -11.89 14.23 8.12
N ARG A 61 -10.76 14.01 8.80
CA ARG A 61 -10.65 13.62 10.21
C ARG A 61 -9.83 14.63 10.98
#